data_AF-A0A954T085-F1
#
_entry.id   AF-A0A954T085-F1
#
_cell.length_a   1.000
_cell.length_b   1.000
_cell.length_c   1.000
_cell.angle_alpha   90.00
_cell.angle_beta   90.00
_cell.angle_gamma   90.00
#
_symmetry.space_group_name_H-M   'P 1'
#
loop_
_entity.id
_entity.type
_entity.pdbx_description
1 polymer ?
#
loop_
_entity_poly.entity_id
_entity_poly.type
_entity_poly.pdbx_seq_one_letter_code
_entity_poly.pdbx_strand_id
1 'polypeptide(L)'
;MNSDPRQASVQVDDIPKDMKELVLEIEQLPLPLRARLEPIMQRVVDSTKRRRRILSLVQEALSQLRLDMKYLVFDLEATRRERDAYKQSLEGGSAE
;
A
#
# COMPACT_ATOMS: atom_id res chain seq x y z
N MET A 1 -14.20 -21.03 4.68
CA MET A 1 -14.00 -20.41 3.36
C MET A 1 -14.46 -18.97 3.45
N ASN A 2 -13.54 -18.03 3.67
CA ASN A 2 -13.85 -16.60 3.60
C ASN A 2 -12.82 -15.96 2.67
N SER A 3 -13.21 -15.83 1.41
CA SER A 3 -12.40 -15.21 0.36
C SER A 3 -12.55 -13.70 0.50
N ASP A 4 -11.58 -13.04 1.15
CA ASP A 4 -11.55 -11.58 1.26
C ASP A 4 -11.34 -10.99 -0.16
N PRO A 5 -12.29 -10.22 -0.72
CA PRO A 5 -12.25 -9.78 -2.12
C PRO A 5 -11.26 -8.62 -2.37
N ARG A 6 -10.40 -8.29 -1.40
CA ARG A 6 -9.56 -7.08 -1.43
C ARG A 6 -8.13 -7.29 -1.93
N GLN A 7 -7.75 -8.51 -2.30
CA GLN A 7 -6.53 -8.76 -3.06
C GLN A 7 -6.84 -8.76 -4.56
N ALA A 8 -7.34 -7.63 -5.07
CA ALA A 8 -7.15 -7.35 -6.48
C ALA A 8 -5.64 -7.23 -6.67
N SER A 9 -5.02 -8.23 -7.28
CA SER A 9 -3.60 -8.25 -7.63
C SER A 9 -3.31 -6.98 -8.42
N VAL A 10 -2.81 -5.94 -7.75
CA VAL A 10 -2.35 -4.74 -8.43
C VAL A 10 -1.22 -5.24 -9.32
N GLN A 11 -1.37 -5.14 -10.64
CA GLN A 11 -0.29 -5.44 -11.55
C GLN A 11 0.78 -4.35 -11.37
N VAL A 12 1.65 -4.54 -10.37
CA VAL A 12 2.67 -3.57 -9.96
C VAL A 12 3.74 -3.37 -11.05
N ASP A 13 3.80 -4.30 -12.02
CA ASP A 13 4.73 -4.24 -13.14
C ASP A 13 4.25 -3.38 -14.31
N ASP A 14 3.05 -2.80 -14.24
CA ASP A 14 2.54 -2.03 -15.36
C ASP A 14 3.15 -0.62 -15.42
N ILE A 15 3.70 -0.25 -16.58
CA ILE A 15 4.18 1.10 -16.84
C ILE A 15 3.03 1.99 -17.35
N PRO A 16 3.07 3.32 -17.10
CA PRO A 16 2.14 4.27 -17.67
C PRO A 16 1.91 4.08 -19.17
N LYS A 17 0.68 4.31 -19.63
CA LYS A 17 0.26 4.14 -21.04
C LYS A 17 1.20 4.87 -22.00
N ASP A 18 1.48 6.13 -21.72
CA ASP A 18 2.33 6.98 -22.56
C ASP A 18 3.77 6.44 -22.67
N MET A 19 4.27 5.75 -21.63
CA MET A 19 5.57 5.09 -21.72
C MET A 19 5.53 3.80 -22.53
N LYS A 20 4.41 3.06 -22.55
CA LYS A 20 4.24 1.92 -23.46
C LYS A 20 4.23 2.40 -24.90
N GLU A 21 3.48 3.46 -25.17
CA GLU A 21 3.42 4.09 -26.49
C GLU A 21 4.82 4.56 -26.93
N LEU A 22 5.57 5.21 -26.03
CA LEU A 22 6.93 5.64 -26.34
C LEU A 22 7.90 4.48 -26.63
N VAL A 23 7.78 3.35 -25.92
CA VAL A 23 8.57 2.14 -26.22
C VAL A 23 8.26 1.64 -27.63
N LEU A 24 6.98 1.54 -27.99
CA LEU A 24 6.55 1.10 -29.32
C LEU A 24 7.06 2.04 -30.43
N GLU A 25 7.03 3.35 -30.21
CA GLU A 25 7.58 4.32 -31.16
C GLU A 25 9.10 4.16 -31.33
N ILE A 26 9.84 3.92 -30.25
CA ILE A 26 11.29 3.68 -30.30
C ILE A 26 11.62 2.39 -31.05
N GLU A 27 10.81 1.35 -30.90
CA GLU A 27 11.00 0.06 -31.59
C GLU A 27 10.89 0.17 -33.12
N GLN A 28 10.06 1.11 -33.61
CA GLN A 28 9.85 1.39 -35.03
C GLN A 28 10.96 2.25 -35.66
N LEU A 29 11.88 2.81 -34.86
CA LEU A 29 12.96 3.64 -35.38
C LEU A 29 14.00 2.83 -36.18
N PRO A 30 14.66 3.46 -37.18
CA PRO A 30 15.81 2.85 -37.84
C PRO A 30 16.89 2.43 -36.85
N LEU A 31 17.52 1.29 -37.12
CA LEU A 31 18.52 0.64 -36.25
C LEU A 31 19.56 1.59 -35.61
N PRO A 32 20.20 2.54 -36.32
CA PRO A 32 21.19 3.42 -35.71
C PRO A 32 20.61 4.38 -34.64
N LEU A 33 19.35 4.80 -34.78
CA LEU A 33 18.68 5.63 -33.78
C LEU A 33 18.17 4.77 -32.63
N ARG A 34 17.55 3.62 -32.95
CA ARG A 34 17.05 2.68 -31.94
C ARG A 34 18.16 2.21 -31.01
N ALA A 35 19.30 1.79 -31.55
CA ALA A 35 20.44 1.31 -30.76
C ALA A 35 20.95 2.33 -29.72
N ARG A 36 20.75 3.63 -29.96
CA ARG A 36 21.13 4.69 -29.02
C ARG A 36 20.06 4.94 -27.96
N LEU A 37 18.78 4.84 -28.32
CA LEU A 37 17.65 5.20 -27.45
C LEU A 37 17.14 4.03 -26.61
N GLU A 38 17.12 2.82 -27.17
CA GLU A 38 16.66 1.59 -26.52
C GLU A 38 17.27 1.36 -25.13
N PRO A 39 18.61 1.45 -24.92
CA PRO A 39 19.17 1.26 -23.58
C PRO A 39 18.79 2.38 -22.60
N ILE A 40 18.53 3.59 -23.09
CA ILE A 40 18.08 4.72 -22.25
C ILE A 40 16.63 4.48 -21.82
N MET A 41 15.78 4.11 -22.78
CA MET A 41 14.36 3.82 -22.54
C MET A 41 14.20 2.65 -21.57
N GLN A 42 15.00 1.59 -21.73
CA GLN A 42 14.96 0.43 -20.83
C GLN A 42 15.26 0.84 -19.38
N ARG A 43 16.28 1.68 -19.14
CA ARG A 43 16.57 2.19 -17.80
C ARG A 43 15.41 3.03 -17.22
N VAL A 44 14.74 3.81 -18.05
CA VAL A 44 13.57 4.61 -17.63
C VAL A 44 12.41 3.68 -17.24
N VAL A 45 12.11 2.67 -18.06
CA VAL A 45 11.10 1.62 -17.77
C VAL A 45 11.42 0.94 -16.45
N ASP A 46 12.64 0.45 -16.27
CA ASP A 46 13.07 -0.27 -15.07
C ASP A 46 12.99 0.61 -13.82
N SER A 47 13.46 1.85 -13.91
CA SER A 47 13.40 2.81 -12.80
C SER A 47 11.96 3.12 -12.41
N THR A 48 11.05 3.20 -13.38
CA THR A 48 9.64 3.49 -13.13
C THR A 48 8.92 2.30 -12.50
N LYS A 49 9.16 1.08 -13.02
CA LYS A 49 8.66 -0.15 -12.40
C LYS A 49 9.15 -0.28 -10.96
N ARG A 50 10.42 0.04 -10.69
CA ARG A 50 10.97 0.03 -9.33
C ARG A 50 10.27 1.05 -8.41
N ARG A 51 10.06 2.28 -8.86
CA ARG A 51 9.35 3.31 -8.06
C ARG A 51 7.92 2.88 -7.75
N ARG A 52 7.19 2.31 -8.72
CA ARG A 52 5.82 1.81 -8.51
C ARG A 52 5.78 0.67 -7.49
N ARG A 53 6.75 -0.26 -7.55
CA ARG A 53 6.92 -1.32 -6.54
C ARG A 53 7.10 -0.75 -5.14
N ILE A 54 8.01 0.21 -4.98
CA ILE A 54 8.25 0.87 -3.70
C ILE A 54 6.97 1.57 -3.19
N LEU A 55 6.29 2.33 -4.06
CA LEU A 55 5.06 3.02 -3.68
C LEU A 55 3.95 2.05 -3.27
N SER A 56 3.82 0.91 -3.97
CA SER A 56 2.82 -0.11 -3.64
C SER A 56 3.10 -0.72 -2.26
N LEU A 57 4.36 -1.09 -1.98
CA LEU A 57 4.76 -1.59 -0.66
C LEU A 57 4.51 -0.57 0.46
N VAL A 58 4.80 0.71 0.20
CA VAL A 58 4.52 1.80 1.16
C VAL A 58 3.01 1.94 1.38
N GLN A 59 2.20 1.88 0.34
CA GLN A 59 0.74 1.95 0.45
C GLN A 59 0.16 0.77 1.22
N GLU A 60 0.68 -0.44 1.02
CA GLU A 60 0.32 -1.63 1.78
C GLU A 60 0.68 -1.48 3.26
N ALA A 61 1.92 -1.06 3.56
CA ALA A 61 2.37 -0.85 4.93
C ALA A 61 1.55 0.23 5.65
N LEU A 62 1.23 1.35 4.99
CA LEU A 62 0.37 2.40 5.55
C LEU A 62 -1.07 1.91 5.77
N SER A 63 -1.58 1.07 4.86
CA SER A 63 -2.92 0.48 5.01
C SER A 63 -2.98 -0.47 6.20
N GLN A 64 -1.93 -1.27 6.40
CA GLN A 64 -1.78 -2.14 7.55
C GLN A 64 -1.68 -1.33 8.84
N LEU A 65 -0.79 -0.33 8.89
CA LEU A 65 -0.64 0.54 10.06
C LEU A 65 -1.96 1.23 10.44
N ARG A 66 -2.72 1.69 9.45
CA ARG A 66 -4.04 2.29 9.69
C ARG A 66 -5.03 1.29 10.29
N LEU A 67 -4.95 0.02 9.92
CA LEU A 67 -5.76 -1.03 10.53
C LEU A 67 -5.31 -1.31 11.97
N ASP A 68 -4.00 -1.41 12.20
CA ASP A 68 -3.43 -1.64 13.53
C ASP A 68 -3.79 -0.51 14.50
N MET A 69 -3.78 0.75 14.04
CA MET A 69 -4.27 1.89 14.81
C MET A 69 -5.75 1.77 15.21
N LYS A 70 -6.61 1.24 14.33
CA LYS A 70 -8.02 1.01 14.66
C LYS A 70 -8.18 -0.03 15.76
N TYR A 71 -7.40 -1.11 15.72
CA TYR A 71 -7.41 -2.13 16.78
C TYR A 71 -6.89 -1.58 18.10
N LEU A 72 -5.80 -0.79 18.08
CA LEU A 72 -5.28 -0.17 19.29
C LEU A 72 -6.31 0.75 19.97
N VAL A 73 -7.02 1.56 19.19
CA VAL A 73 -8.07 2.44 19.71
C VAL A 73 -9.24 1.63 20.29
N PHE A 74 -9.63 0.55 19.61
CA PHE A 74 -10.69 -0.33 20.09
C PHE A 74 -10.32 -0.99 21.44
N ASP A 75 -9.12 -1.56 21.55
CA ASP A 75 -8.64 -2.18 22.78
C ASP A 75 -8.51 -1.15 23.92
N LEU A 76 -8.10 0.07 23.59
CA LEU A 76 -8.03 1.18 24.55
C LEU A 76 -9.41 1.60 25.06
N GLU A 77 -10.43 1.60 24.20
CA GLU A 77 -11.82 1.84 24.63
C GLU A 77 -12.36 0.72 25.51
N ALA A 78 -12.06 -0.55 25.18
CA ALA A 78 -12.46 -1.69 25.99
C ALA A 78 -11.86 -1.60 27.41
N THR A 79 -10.54 -1.40 27.50
CA THR A 79 -9.84 -1.26 28.79
C THR A 79 -10.29 -0.04 29.59
N ARG A 80 -10.67 1.06 28.92
CA ARG A 80 -11.30 2.22 29.58
C ARG A 80 -12.64 1.85 30.20
N ARG A 81 -13.52 1.18 29.46
CA ARG A 81 -14.85 0.76 29.96
C ARG A 81 -14.72 -0.21 31.13
N GLU A 82 -13.82 -1.18 31.04
CA GLU A 82 -13.56 -2.13 32.13
C GLU A 82 -13.08 -1.41 33.39
N ARG A 83 -12.10 -0.51 33.26
CA ARG A 83 -11.62 0.30 34.39
C ARG A 83 -12.74 1.13 35.01
N ASP A 84 -13.57 1.78 34.20
CA ASP A 84 -14.65 2.64 34.69
C ASP A 84 -15.73 1.82 35.42
N ALA A 85 -16.04 0.62 34.93
CA ALA A 85 -16.91 -0.34 35.62
C ALA A 85 -16.31 -0.79 36.97
N TYR A 86 -15.00 -1.08 37.03
CA TYR A 86 -14.35 -1.42 38.30
C TYR A 86 -14.37 -0.28 39.31
N LYS A 87 -14.16 0.98 38.88
CA LYS A 87 -14.25 2.14 39.77
C LYS A 87 -15.64 2.32 40.35
N GLN A 88 -16.68 2.21 39.53
CA GLN A 88 -18.07 2.31 39.98
C GLN A 88 -18.41 1.24 41.03
N SER A 89 -17.96 0.00 40.83
CA SER A 89 -18.17 -1.08 41.81
C SER A 89 -17.46 -0.84 43.15
N LEU A 90 -16.26 -0.27 43.13
CA LEU A 90 -15.50 0.08 44.36
C LEU A 90 -16.13 1.25 45.12
N GLU A 91 -16.60 2.27 44.39
CA GLU A 91 -17.29 3.43 44.98
C GLU A 91 -18.67 3.03 45.54
N GLY A 92 -19.39 2.12 44.87
CA GLY A 92 -20.67 1.58 45.35
C GLY A 92 -20.54 0.63 46.55
N GLY A 93 -19.45 -0.14 46.63
CA GLY A 93 -19.18 -1.05 47.76
C GLY A 93 -18.60 -0.38 49.02
N SER A 94 -18.31 0.92 48.97
CA SER A 94 -17.82 1.70 50.13
C SER A 94 -18.94 2.46 50.87
N ALA A 95 -20.19 2.34 50.40
CA ALA A 95 -21.36 3.04 50.94
C ALA A 95 -22.35 2.12 51.69
N GLU A 96 -21.98 0.86 51.93
CA GLU A 96 -22.65 -0.09 52.84
C GLU A 96 -21.74 -0.43 54.02
#